data_AF-A0A0Q8D3K6-F1
#
_entry.id   AF-A0A0Q8D3K6-F1
#
_cell.length_a   1.000
_cell.length_b   1.000
_cell.length_c   1.000
_cell.angle_alpha   90.00
_cell.angle_beta   90.00
_cell.angle_gamma   90.00
#
_symmetry.space_group_name_H-M   'P 1'
#
loop_
_entity.id
_entity.type
_entity.pdbx_description
1 polymer ?
#
loop_
_entity_poly.entity_id
_entity_poly.type
_entity_poly.pdbx_seq_one_letter_code
_entity_poly.pdbx_strand_id
1 'polypeptide(L)'
;MRRWMGLPVAAVMLTACVTINVYFPAAEAKEAAKEFVEKVIGDDTQPATTPAPAPKPGGQSASLGPRIDWLSLVGIGSAYAQSSPDITIKTPAIQAIQARMKGRFDGQLRAHFDSGALGFGNDGSIDVRDAAKIPLAERVGVNQAVADQNRDSAAVYREVAVANGHPEWEPQIRKVFARQWTDSARAGWWYQDAGGGWKQK
;
A
#
# COMPACT_ATOMS: atom_id res chain seq x y z
N MET A 1 45.51 2.94 -53.32
CA MET A 1 45.96 3.75 -52.17
C MET A 1 44.79 4.55 -51.66
N ARG A 2 44.31 4.23 -50.45
CA ARG A 2 43.00 4.61 -49.89
C ARG A 2 43.22 5.74 -48.89
N ARG A 3 42.74 6.94 -49.19
CA ARG A 3 42.71 8.09 -48.26
C ARG A 3 41.40 8.02 -47.48
N TRP A 4 41.47 7.64 -46.21
CA TRP A 4 40.38 7.86 -45.25
C TRP A 4 40.78 9.02 -44.34
N MET A 5 40.09 10.15 -44.51
CA MET A 5 40.07 11.27 -43.58
C MET A 5 39.55 10.77 -42.23
N GLY A 6 40.38 10.88 -41.19
CA GLY A 6 39.96 10.66 -39.81
C GLY A 6 39.15 11.85 -39.31
N LEU A 7 37.86 11.61 -39.04
CA LEU A 7 37.00 12.53 -38.31
C LEU A 7 37.33 12.38 -36.80
N PRO A 8 37.71 13.44 -36.06
CA PRO A 8 37.85 13.33 -34.62
C PRO A 8 36.44 13.32 -34.01
N VAL A 9 35.91 12.12 -33.76
CA VAL A 9 34.63 11.97 -33.06
C VAL A 9 34.86 12.41 -31.61
N ALA A 10 34.31 13.59 -31.31
CA ALA A 10 34.22 14.20 -30.02
C ALA A 10 33.83 13.19 -28.92
N ALA A 11 34.71 13.03 -27.93
CA ALA A 11 34.39 12.39 -26.67
C ALA A 11 33.48 13.33 -25.87
N VAL A 12 32.17 13.27 -26.13
CA VAL A 12 31.16 13.94 -25.31
C VAL A 12 30.79 13.01 -24.16
N MET A 13 31.46 13.16 -23.02
CA MET A 13 31.03 12.55 -21.76
C MET A 13 29.85 13.35 -21.19
N LEU A 14 28.63 12.93 -21.51
CA LEU A 14 27.42 13.46 -20.87
C LEU A 14 27.23 12.76 -19.51
N THR A 15 27.68 13.40 -18.44
CA THR A 15 27.30 13.04 -17.07
C THR A 15 25.84 13.46 -16.85
N ALA A 16 24.90 12.56 -17.09
CA ALA A 16 23.50 12.81 -16.78
C ALA A 16 23.29 12.72 -15.26
N CYS A 17 23.30 13.86 -14.58
CA CYS A 17 22.68 13.98 -13.26
C CYS A 17 21.16 13.85 -13.44
N VAL A 18 20.66 12.61 -13.50
CA VAL A 18 19.22 12.37 -13.45
C VAL A 18 18.75 12.77 -12.06
N THR A 19 18.00 13.86 -11.99
CA THR A 19 17.20 14.20 -10.81
C THR A 19 16.07 13.17 -10.77
N ILE A 20 16.32 11.99 -10.17
CA ILE A 20 15.26 11.03 -9.89
C ILE A 20 14.42 11.67 -8.79
N ASN A 21 13.45 12.49 -9.18
CA ASN A 21 12.41 12.95 -8.28
C ASN A 21 11.53 11.72 -8.00
N VAL A 22 11.88 10.95 -6.97
CA VAL A 22 11.14 9.74 -6.60
C VAL A 22 9.75 10.19 -6.16
N TYR A 23 8.79 10.02 -7.06
CA TYR A 23 7.39 10.28 -6.79
C TYR A 23 6.83 9.14 -5.91
N PHE A 24 5.89 9.47 -5.03
CA PHE A 24 5.22 8.50 -4.16
C PHE A 24 4.53 7.40 -5.01
N PRO A 25 4.90 6.11 -4.84
CA PRO A 25 4.33 4.99 -5.60
C PRO A 25 2.91 4.66 -5.11
N ALA A 26 1.95 5.45 -5.59
CA ALA A 26 0.59 5.43 -5.06
C ALA A 26 -0.18 4.14 -5.38
N ALA A 27 0.20 3.38 -6.41
CA ALA A 27 -0.47 2.12 -6.76
C ALA A 27 0.00 1.00 -5.83
N GLU A 28 1.31 0.90 -5.64
CA GLU A 28 1.97 -0.07 -4.77
C GLU A 28 1.58 0.16 -3.32
N ALA A 29 1.52 1.43 -2.87
CA ALA A 29 1.02 1.78 -1.55
C ALA A 29 -0.43 1.34 -1.31
N LYS A 30 -1.30 1.40 -2.34
CA LYS A 30 -2.70 0.96 -2.23
C LYS A 30 -2.79 -0.55 -2.09
N GLU A 31 -2.07 -1.31 -2.90
CA GLU A 31 -2.06 -2.77 -2.79
C GLU A 31 -1.48 -3.22 -1.45
N ALA A 32 -0.41 -2.57 -0.98
CA ALA A 32 0.15 -2.79 0.34
C ALA A 32 -0.87 -2.47 1.45
N ALA A 33 -1.54 -1.31 1.39
CA ALA A 33 -2.58 -0.97 2.36
C ALA A 33 -3.73 -1.99 2.34
N LYS A 34 -4.13 -2.47 1.17
CA LYS A 34 -5.17 -3.49 1.01
C LYS A 34 -4.77 -4.80 1.69
N GLU A 35 -3.58 -5.33 1.39
CA GLU A 35 -3.06 -6.53 2.07
C GLU A 35 -3.02 -6.34 3.59
N PHE A 36 -2.61 -5.15 4.04
CA PHE A 36 -2.54 -4.86 5.46
C PHE A 36 -3.92 -4.86 6.13
N VAL A 37 -4.85 -4.09 5.58
CA VAL A 37 -6.19 -3.85 6.12
C VAL A 37 -7.01 -5.13 6.11
N GLU A 38 -7.04 -5.85 4.98
CA GLU A 38 -7.79 -7.11 4.86
C GLU A 38 -7.31 -8.13 5.89
N LYS A 39 -6.03 -8.15 6.24
CA LYS A 39 -5.54 -9.04 7.29
C LYS A 39 -5.97 -8.61 8.70
N VAL A 40 -6.24 -7.32 8.92
CA VAL A 40 -6.74 -6.81 10.22
C VAL A 40 -8.24 -7.03 10.37
N ILE A 41 -9.04 -6.78 9.33
CA ILE A 41 -10.52 -6.80 9.41
C ILE A 41 -11.18 -8.00 8.73
N GLY A 42 -10.44 -8.73 7.90
CA GLY A 42 -10.93 -9.93 7.24
C GLY A 42 -11.28 -11.01 8.25
N ASP A 43 -12.31 -11.79 7.93
CA ASP A 43 -12.60 -13.01 8.67
C ASP A 43 -11.65 -14.10 8.14
N ASP A 44 -11.07 -14.91 9.03
CA ASP A 44 -10.28 -16.09 8.67
C ASP A 44 -11.13 -17.18 7.93
N THR A 45 -12.38 -16.85 7.57
CA THR A 45 -13.35 -17.65 6.82
C THR A 45 -13.47 -17.24 5.34
N GLN A 46 -12.56 -16.43 4.80
CA GLN A 46 -12.28 -16.51 3.37
C GLN A 46 -11.39 -17.75 3.13
N PRO A 47 -11.91 -18.85 2.52
CA PRO A 47 -10.99 -19.74 1.82
C PRO A 47 -10.24 -18.85 0.83
N ALA A 48 -8.91 -18.86 0.94
CA ALA A 48 -8.01 -18.17 0.03
C ALA A 48 -8.61 -18.17 -1.37
N THR A 49 -9.21 -17.03 -1.77
CA THR A 49 -9.86 -16.91 -3.05
C THR A 49 -8.74 -16.87 -4.07
N THR A 50 -8.51 -18.08 -4.60
CA THR A 50 -7.84 -18.36 -5.86
C THR A 50 -6.32 -18.15 -5.81
N PRO A 51 -5.52 -19.23 -5.81
CA PRO A 51 -4.16 -19.13 -6.34
C PRO A 51 -4.26 -18.47 -7.71
N ALA A 52 -3.45 -17.43 -7.94
CA ALA A 52 -3.27 -16.84 -9.26
C ALA A 52 -3.29 -17.97 -10.31
N PRO A 53 -4.06 -17.83 -11.40
CA PRO A 53 -4.14 -18.90 -12.39
C PRO A 53 -2.72 -19.23 -12.81
N ALA A 54 -2.31 -20.47 -12.54
CA ALA A 54 -1.05 -21.00 -13.03
C ALA A 54 -1.00 -20.68 -14.52
N PRO A 55 0.08 -20.05 -15.02
CA PRO A 55 0.21 -19.86 -16.44
C PRO A 55 0.20 -21.24 -17.08
N LYS A 56 -0.84 -21.52 -17.88
CA LYS A 56 -0.84 -22.70 -18.74
C LYS A 56 0.46 -22.62 -19.55
N PRO A 57 1.28 -23.69 -19.60
CA PRO A 57 2.30 -23.81 -20.63
C PRO A 57 1.56 -24.06 -21.95
N GLY A 58 1.08 -22.97 -22.55
CA GLY A 58 0.57 -22.96 -23.90
C GLY A 58 1.76 -23.02 -24.85
N GLY A 59 1.91 -24.16 -25.51
CA GLY A 59 2.38 -24.24 -26.89
C GLY A 59 3.77 -23.67 -27.16
N GLN A 60 4.74 -24.57 -27.21
CA GLN A 60 6.02 -24.40 -27.89
C GLN A 60 5.84 -23.67 -29.24
N SER A 61 6.47 -22.51 -29.36
CA SER A 61 7.12 -22.05 -30.59
C SER A 61 8.20 -21.06 -30.19
N ALA A 62 9.30 -21.61 -29.66
CA ALA A 62 10.58 -20.95 -29.67
C ALA A 62 11.04 -20.84 -31.13
N SER A 63 10.62 -19.78 -31.83
CA SER A 63 11.41 -19.30 -32.96
C SER A 63 12.63 -18.60 -32.37
N LEU A 64 13.67 -19.38 -32.08
CA LEU A 64 15.05 -18.91 -31.89
C LEU A 64 15.53 -18.30 -33.22
N GLY A 65 15.07 -17.10 -33.51
CA GLY A 65 15.68 -16.22 -34.50
C GLY A 65 16.43 -15.12 -33.76
N PRO A 66 17.69 -14.82 -34.10
CA PRO A 66 18.39 -13.69 -33.52
C PRO A 66 17.68 -12.41 -34.01
N ARG A 67 16.79 -11.86 -33.18
CA ARG A 67 16.28 -10.50 -33.38
C ARG A 67 17.38 -9.56 -32.93
N ILE A 68 18.29 -9.26 -33.85
CA ILE A 68 19.26 -8.19 -33.68
C ILE A 68 18.44 -6.90 -33.56
N ASP A 69 18.37 -6.36 -32.34
CA ASP A 69 17.83 -5.03 -32.11
C ASP A 69 18.81 -4.03 -32.73
N TRP A 70 18.48 -3.59 -33.93
CA TRP A 70 19.25 -2.63 -34.71
C TRP A 70 19.41 -1.29 -33.98
N LEU A 71 18.54 -0.94 -33.02
CA LEU A 71 18.73 0.23 -32.16
C LEU A 71 19.84 0.02 -31.12
N SER A 72 20.02 -1.21 -30.62
CA SER A 72 21.15 -1.55 -29.72
C SER A 72 22.50 -1.40 -30.41
N LEU A 73 22.54 -1.59 -31.73
CA LEU A 73 23.75 -1.45 -32.55
C LEU A 73 24.18 0.02 -32.73
N VAL A 74 23.27 0.97 -32.52
CA VAL A 74 23.52 2.43 -32.55
C VAL A 74 23.79 2.98 -31.13
N GLY A 75 23.98 2.09 -30.14
CA GLY A 75 24.29 2.49 -28.76
C GLY A 75 23.08 2.93 -27.93
N ILE A 76 21.86 2.77 -28.44
CA ILE A 76 20.64 2.97 -27.67
C ILE A 76 20.37 1.66 -26.92
N GLY A 77 21.01 1.50 -25.76
CA GLY A 77 20.72 0.40 -24.87
C GLY A 77 19.24 0.41 -24.47
N SER A 78 18.62 -0.76 -24.37
CA SER A 78 17.32 -0.90 -23.74
C SER A 78 17.43 -0.37 -22.30
N ALA A 79 16.85 0.80 -22.05
CA ALA A 79 16.70 1.31 -20.70
C ALA A 79 15.72 0.38 -19.98
N TYR A 80 16.24 -0.55 -19.19
CA TYR A 80 15.46 -1.19 -18.15
C TYR A 80 15.04 -0.06 -17.20
N ALA A 81 13.81 0.44 -17.36
CA ALA A 81 13.16 1.24 -16.36
C ALA A 81 13.10 0.36 -15.11
N GLN A 82 14.01 0.61 -14.18
CA GLN A 82 14.03 -0.09 -12.90
C GLN A 82 12.65 0.12 -12.29
N SER A 83 11.98 -1.00 -12.05
CA SER A 83 10.63 -1.16 -11.52
C SER A 83 10.28 -0.06 -10.52
N SER A 84 9.04 0.45 -10.56
CA SER A 84 8.49 1.39 -9.57
C SER A 84 8.95 1.03 -8.14
N PRO A 85 9.21 2.02 -7.27
CA PRO A 85 9.59 1.73 -5.89
C PRO A 85 8.52 0.85 -5.23
N ASP A 86 8.91 -0.36 -4.84
CA ASP A 86 8.04 -1.30 -4.14
C ASP A 86 7.86 -0.83 -2.69
N ILE A 87 6.62 -0.70 -2.23
CA ILE A 87 6.33 -0.27 -0.86
C ILE A 87 6.45 -1.47 0.08
N THR A 88 7.51 -1.47 0.87
CA THR A 88 7.76 -2.49 1.88
C THR A 88 6.84 -2.31 3.08
N ILE A 89 5.98 -3.30 3.32
CA ILE A 89 5.13 -3.41 4.53
C ILE A 89 5.40 -4.68 5.36
N LYS A 90 6.31 -5.54 4.91
CA LYS A 90 6.56 -6.86 5.50
C LYS A 90 7.74 -6.87 6.46
N THR A 91 8.02 -5.73 7.10
CA THR A 91 9.05 -5.68 8.14
C THR A 91 8.53 -6.35 9.43
N PRO A 92 9.41 -6.94 10.26
CA PRO A 92 9.00 -7.54 11.52
C PRO A 92 8.23 -6.57 12.44
N ALA A 93 8.61 -5.29 12.43
CA ALA A 93 7.94 -4.24 13.20
C ALA A 93 6.49 -4.00 12.73
N ILE A 94 6.27 -3.86 11.42
CA ILE A 94 4.93 -3.66 10.84
C ILE A 94 4.06 -4.89 11.07
N GLN A 95 4.61 -6.10 10.89
CA GLN A 95 3.89 -7.34 11.13
C GLN A 95 3.47 -7.50 12.60
N ALA A 96 4.34 -7.12 13.55
CA ALA A 96 4.01 -7.13 14.96
C ALA A 96 2.87 -6.15 15.29
N ILE A 97 2.87 -4.96 14.68
CA ILE A 97 1.77 -3.99 14.84
C ILE A 97 0.48 -4.56 14.23
N GLN A 98 0.54 -5.12 13.02
CA GLN A 98 -0.60 -5.72 12.33
C GLN A 98 -1.27 -6.81 13.18
N ALA A 99 -0.48 -7.70 13.79
CA ALA A 99 -1.00 -8.77 14.62
C ALA A 99 -1.75 -8.24 15.86
N ARG A 100 -1.20 -7.21 16.53
CA ARG A 100 -1.89 -6.54 17.65
C ARG A 100 -3.17 -5.85 17.20
N MET A 101 -3.13 -5.17 16.05
CA MET A 101 -4.30 -4.51 15.46
C MET A 101 -5.40 -5.52 15.12
N LYS A 102 -5.07 -6.66 14.51
CA LYS A 102 -6.04 -7.74 14.24
C LYS A 102 -6.66 -8.26 15.54
N GLY A 103 -5.84 -8.64 16.51
CA GLY A 103 -6.32 -9.19 17.78
C GLY A 103 -7.25 -8.22 18.52
N ARG A 104 -6.92 -6.93 18.53
CA ARG A 104 -7.77 -5.88 19.11
C ARG A 104 -9.05 -5.67 18.30
N PHE A 105 -8.94 -5.66 16.97
CA PHE A 105 -10.09 -5.49 16.10
C PHE A 105 -11.11 -6.59 16.34
N ASP A 106 -10.66 -7.85 16.29
CA ASP A 106 -11.50 -9.03 16.47
C ASP A 106 -12.07 -9.13 17.90
N GLY A 107 -11.25 -8.86 18.91
CA GLY A 107 -11.63 -9.06 20.32
C GLY A 107 -12.41 -7.92 20.95
N GLN A 108 -12.27 -6.68 20.46
CA GLN A 108 -12.76 -5.49 21.17
C GLN A 108 -13.46 -4.46 20.29
N LEU A 109 -13.21 -4.40 18.98
CA LEU A 109 -13.73 -3.31 18.14
C LEU A 109 -14.85 -3.76 17.19
N ARG A 110 -14.75 -4.96 16.63
CA ARG A 110 -15.64 -5.48 15.57
C ARG A 110 -17.13 -5.37 15.94
N ALA A 111 -17.51 -5.83 17.13
CA ALA A 111 -18.89 -5.75 17.62
C ALA A 111 -19.44 -4.31 17.66
N HIS A 112 -18.57 -3.33 17.91
CA HIS A 112 -18.96 -1.91 17.94
C HIS A 112 -18.94 -1.25 16.56
N PHE A 113 -18.22 -1.80 15.58
CA PHE A 113 -18.44 -1.47 14.17
C PHE A 113 -19.78 -2.04 13.68
N ASP A 114 -20.08 -3.30 14.03
CA ASP A 114 -21.31 -3.99 13.63
C ASP A 114 -22.57 -3.31 14.20
N SER A 115 -22.53 -2.84 15.45
CA SER A 115 -23.64 -2.05 16.03
C SER A 115 -23.71 -0.62 15.48
N GLY A 116 -22.65 -0.17 14.81
CA GLY A 116 -22.44 1.21 14.44
C GLY A 116 -22.23 2.11 15.65
N ALA A 117 -21.58 1.68 16.72
CA ALA A 117 -21.04 2.60 17.73
C ALA A 117 -19.74 3.27 17.26
N LEU A 118 -18.92 2.54 16.49
CA LEU A 118 -17.66 3.01 15.91
C LEU A 118 -17.82 3.29 14.41
N GLY A 119 -16.85 4.01 13.86
CA GLY A 119 -16.67 4.17 12.43
C GLY A 119 -15.25 4.61 12.07
N PHE A 120 -14.89 4.47 10.79
CA PHE A 120 -13.59 4.91 10.29
C PHE A 120 -13.59 6.42 10.02
N GLY A 121 -12.60 7.13 10.57
CA GLY A 121 -12.34 8.53 10.28
C GLY A 121 -11.72 8.73 8.90
N ASN A 122 -11.83 9.93 8.35
CA ASN A 122 -11.32 10.26 7.01
C ASN A 122 -9.78 10.41 6.94
N ASP A 123 -9.11 10.35 8.09
CA ASP A 123 -7.66 10.41 8.26
C ASP A 123 -7.03 9.05 8.57
N GLY A 124 -7.84 7.98 8.54
CA GLY A 124 -7.39 6.61 8.80
C GLY A 124 -7.30 6.27 10.29
N SER A 125 -8.04 7.00 11.12
CA SER A 125 -8.34 6.66 12.51
C SER A 125 -9.68 5.94 12.66
N ILE A 126 -9.98 5.52 13.88
CA ILE A 126 -11.30 5.05 14.33
C ILE A 126 -11.84 6.04 15.33
N ASP A 127 -13.12 6.39 15.19
CA ASP A 127 -13.83 7.28 16.09
C ASP A 127 -15.04 6.58 16.72
N VAL A 128 -15.39 7.03 17.93
CA VAL A 128 -16.68 6.72 18.55
C VAL A 128 -17.74 7.63 17.93
N ARG A 129 -18.49 7.10 16.97
CA ARG A 129 -19.59 7.82 16.31
C ARG A 129 -20.78 7.99 17.25
N ASP A 130 -21.16 6.93 17.95
CA ASP A 130 -22.37 6.88 18.76
C ASP A 130 -22.12 6.13 20.06
N ALA A 131 -21.78 6.89 21.11
CA ALA A 131 -21.51 6.33 22.44
C ALA A 131 -22.77 5.78 23.13
N ALA A 132 -23.98 6.14 22.69
CA ALA A 132 -25.22 5.60 23.26
C ALA A 132 -25.41 4.12 22.91
N LYS A 133 -24.79 3.67 21.80
CA LYS A 133 -24.75 2.26 21.38
C LYS A 133 -23.69 1.41 22.08
N ILE A 134 -22.89 2.01 22.96
CA ILE A 134 -21.89 1.30 23.78
C ILE A 134 -22.45 1.15 25.21
N PRO A 135 -22.60 -0.09 25.71
CA PRO A 135 -23.01 -0.34 27.10
C PRO A 135 -22.10 0.41 28.09
N LEU A 136 -22.70 0.99 29.14
CA LEU A 136 -21.97 1.85 30.07
C LEU A 136 -20.74 1.16 30.69
N ALA A 137 -20.85 -0.14 31.00
CA ALA A 137 -19.77 -0.95 31.55
C ALA A 137 -18.59 -1.16 30.59
N GLU A 138 -18.82 -1.05 29.28
CA GLU A 138 -17.81 -1.31 28.24
C GLU A 138 -17.10 -0.05 27.76
N ARG A 139 -17.70 1.14 27.96
CA ARG A 139 -17.21 2.42 27.39
C ARG A 139 -15.75 2.71 27.65
N VAL A 140 -15.25 2.47 28.85
CA VAL A 140 -13.83 2.70 29.19
C VAL A 140 -12.94 1.78 28.36
N GLY A 141 -13.29 0.49 28.28
CA GLY A 141 -12.55 -0.49 27.49
C GLY A 141 -12.55 -0.16 26.00
N VAL A 142 -13.69 0.26 25.44
CA VAL A 142 -13.80 0.64 24.03
C VAL A 142 -12.99 1.88 23.72
N ASN A 143 -13.08 2.93 24.54
CA ASN A 143 -12.30 4.15 24.34
C ASN A 143 -10.78 3.86 24.39
N GLN A 144 -10.34 3.00 25.31
CA GLN A 144 -8.94 2.57 25.37
C GLN A 144 -8.54 1.78 24.12
N ALA A 145 -9.38 0.85 23.68
CA ALA A 145 -9.13 0.06 22.47
C ALA A 145 -9.04 0.95 21.21
N VAL A 146 -9.92 1.94 21.08
CA VAL A 146 -9.87 2.94 20.00
C VAL A 146 -8.57 3.74 20.05
N ALA A 147 -8.19 4.26 21.23
CA ALA A 147 -6.95 5.01 21.39
C ALA A 147 -5.70 4.19 21.04
N ASP A 148 -5.65 2.93 21.48
CA ASP A 148 -4.54 2.02 21.19
C ASP A 148 -4.49 1.62 19.71
N GLN A 149 -5.65 1.41 19.08
CA GLN A 149 -5.74 1.15 17.64
C GLN A 149 -5.25 2.34 16.81
N ASN A 150 -5.62 3.56 17.20
CA ASN A 150 -5.18 4.78 16.52
C ASN A 150 -3.68 5.02 16.70
N ARG A 151 -3.12 4.68 17.87
CA ARG A 151 -1.67 4.72 18.11
C ARG A 151 -0.93 3.73 17.21
N ASP A 152 -1.41 2.49 17.13
CA ASP A 152 -0.82 1.47 16.26
C ASP A 152 -0.95 1.85 14.77
N SER A 153 -2.09 2.42 14.35
CA SER A 153 -2.30 2.91 12.97
C SER A 153 -1.30 4.01 12.60
N ALA A 154 -1.13 5.02 13.46
CA ALA A 154 -0.14 6.07 13.27
C ALA A 154 1.30 5.52 13.25
N ALA A 155 1.59 4.50 14.05
CA ALA A 155 2.88 3.82 14.03
C ALA A 155 3.11 3.13 12.67
N VAL A 156 2.14 2.38 12.15
CA VAL A 156 2.26 1.72 10.83
C VAL A 156 2.57 2.73 9.73
N TYR A 157 1.84 3.85 9.66
CA TYR A 157 2.06 4.83 8.59
C TYR A 157 3.48 5.40 8.61
N ARG A 158 4.01 5.67 9.81
CA ARG A 158 5.39 6.10 10.00
C ARG A 158 6.41 5.01 9.69
N GLU A 159 6.21 3.79 10.19
CA GLU A 159 7.15 2.69 9.97
C GLU A 159 7.22 2.30 8.49
N VAL A 160 6.10 2.35 7.75
CA VAL A 160 6.11 2.17 6.29
C VAL A 160 6.95 3.26 5.63
N ALA A 161 6.75 4.53 6.00
CA ALA A 161 7.52 5.64 5.44
C ALA A 161 9.03 5.47 5.68
N VAL A 162 9.42 5.16 6.92
CA VAL A 162 10.81 4.95 7.34
C VAL A 162 11.43 3.71 6.68
N ALA A 163 10.71 2.58 6.62
CA ALA A 163 11.18 1.35 6.01
C ALA A 163 11.44 1.50 4.50
N ASN A 164 10.75 2.43 3.86
CA ASN A 164 10.93 2.75 2.44
C ASN A 164 11.91 3.91 2.20
N GLY A 165 12.60 4.40 3.24
CA GLY A 165 13.61 5.46 3.11
C GLY A 165 13.04 6.86 2.85
N HIS A 166 11.72 7.03 2.98
CA HIS A 166 11.00 8.28 2.68
C HIS A 166 10.05 8.65 3.85
N PRO A 167 10.57 9.12 5.00
CA PRO A 167 9.75 9.55 6.13
C PRO A 167 8.71 10.63 5.76
N GLU A 168 9.02 11.45 4.74
CA GLU A 168 8.15 12.49 4.20
C GLU A 168 6.88 11.94 3.52
N TRP A 169 6.84 10.64 3.19
CA TRP A 169 5.66 10.01 2.58
C TRP A 169 4.57 9.66 3.60
N GLU A 170 4.82 9.76 4.91
CA GLU A 170 3.84 9.40 5.94
C GLU A 170 2.45 10.02 5.69
N PRO A 171 2.30 11.33 5.35
CA PRO A 171 0.99 11.91 5.12
C PRO A 171 0.27 11.33 3.89
N GLN A 172 1.02 10.91 2.87
CA GLN A 172 0.47 10.26 1.67
C GLN A 172 0.08 8.81 1.96
N ILE A 173 0.92 8.08 2.71
CA ILE A 173 0.64 6.74 3.19
C ILE A 173 -0.63 6.73 4.03
N ARG A 174 -0.73 7.63 5.02
CA ARG A 174 -1.93 7.79 5.85
C ARG A 174 -3.19 7.97 5.00
N LYS A 175 -3.16 8.85 3.98
CA LYS A 175 -4.30 9.07 3.08
C LYS A 175 -4.67 7.81 2.28
N VAL A 176 -3.69 7.02 1.86
CA VAL A 176 -3.94 5.75 1.17
C VAL A 176 -4.61 4.75 2.11
N PHE A 177 -4.08 4.59 3.32
CA PHE A 177 -4.66 3.71 4.33
C PHE A 177 -6.06 4.16 4.78
N ALA A 178 -6.30 5.44 4.97
CA ALA A 178 -7.61 5.99 5.33
C ALA A 178 -8.70 5.60 4.32
N ARG A 179 -8.38 5.72 3.02
CA ARG A 179 -9.25 5.26 1.93
C ARG A 179 -9.43 3.76 1.99
N GLN A 180 -8.36 3.00 2.18
CA GLN A 180 -8.43 1.55 2.22
C GLN A 180 -9.29 1.03 3.39
N TRP A 181 -9.19 1.61 4.60
CA TRP A 181 -10.06 1.26 5.73
C TRP A 181 -11.54 1.45 5.38
N THR A 182 -11.86 2.56 4.70
CA THR A 182 -13.21 2.86 4.22
C THR A 182 -13.66 1.92 3.09
N ASP A 183 -12.74 1.55 2.19
CA ASP A 183 -13.03 0.66 1.07
C ASP A 183 -13.32 -0.77 1.54
N SER A 184 -12.54 -1.25 2.52
CA SER A 184 -12.71 -2.56 3.14
C SER A 184 -13.82 -2.60 4.21
N ALA A 185 -14.44 -1.46 4.55
CA ALA A 185 -15.57 -1.43 5.47
C ALA A 185 -16.72 -2.33 4.97
N ARG A 186 -17.33 -3.10 5.88
CA ARG A 186 -18.46 -3.98 5.56
C ARG A 186 -19.74 -3.19 5.37
N ALA A 187 -20.71 -3.77 4.66
CA ALA A 187 -22.05 -3.20 4.54
C ALA A 187 -22.64 -2.91 5.94
N GLY A 188 -23.19 -1.71 6.11
CA GLY A 188 -23.72 -1.25 7.39
C GLY A 188 -22.69 -0.59 8.33
N TRP A 189 -21.39 -0.71 8.07
CA TRP A 189 -20.37 0.03 8.82
C TRP A 189 -20.32 1.50 8.43
N TRP A 190 -19.86 2.32 9.35
CA TRP A 190 -19.83 3.77 9.19
C TRP A 190 -18.42 4.29 8.92
N TYR A 191 -18.34 5.32 8.09
CA TYR A 191 -17.10 6.02 7.76
C TYR A 191 -17.37 7.52 7.58
N GLN A 192 -16.36 8.35 7.77
CA GLN A 192 -16.43 9.78 7.45
C GLN A 192 -16.08 10.02 5.98
N ASP A 193 -16.86 10.86 5.30
CA ASP A 193 -16.48 11.38 4.00
C ASP A 193 -15.38 12.46 4.10
N ALA A 194 -14.98 13.02 2.96
CA ALA A 194 -13.95 14.05 2.91
C ALA A 194 -14.30 15.32 3.69
N GLY A 195 -15.59 15.58 3.96
CA GLY A 195 -16.07 16.69 4.77
C GLY A 195 -16.19 16.37 6.26
N GLY A 196 -15.87 15.14 6.69
CA GLY A 196 -16.06 14.67 8.06
C GLY A 196 -17.48 14.22 8.37
N GLY A 197 -18.37 14.19 7.37
CA GLY A 197 -19.74 13.72 7.53
C GLY A 197 -19.81 12.20 7.59
N TRP A 198 -20.59 11.66 8.53
CA TRP A 198 -20.78 10.22 8.66
C TRP A 198 -21.66 9.65 7.54
N LYS A 199 -21.16 8.62 6.87
CA LYS A 199 -21.86 7.80 5.88
C LYS A 199 -21.82 6.34 6.28
N GLN A 200 -22.82 5.60 5.82
CA GLN A 200 -22.89 4.16 5.99
C GLN A 200 -22.53 3.49 4.66
N LYS A 201 -21.78 2.39 4.73
CA LYS A 201 -21.38 1.57 3.58
C LYS A 201 -22.52 0.70 3.08
#